data_AF-A0AAV8CZ44-F1
#
_entry.id   AF-A0AAV8CZ44-F1
#
_cell.length_a   1.000
_cell.length_b   1.000
_cell.length_c   1.000
_cell.angle_alpha   90.00
_cell.angle_beta   90.00
_cell.angle_gamma   90.00
#
_symmetry.space_group_name_H-M   'P 1'
#
loop_
_entity.id
_entity.type
_entity.pdbx_description
1 polymer ?
#
loop_
_entity_poly.entity_id
_entity_poly.type
_entity_poly.pdbx_seq_one_letter_code
_entity_poly.pdbx_strand_id
1 'polypeptide(L)'
;METIAVNQFNSIYNPRKIPLFLPPTRCFCFCIPSTSRAPHAVQCATRFRPCIDIHKGKVKQIVGSTLTDQSENGSSSLVTNFESDKSAAYYANMYKSDGLTGGHAIMLGADPLSQAAALEALHAYPGGLQVGGGINLENAMKYLDEGASHVIVTSYVFSDGKMNMERLQGLVDLIGKKRLVLDLSCRKKDGKYAIVTDRWQKFTDVFLDAQSLELLASYADEFLVHGVDVEGKRLGIDEELVTLLGSLSPIAVTYAGGVSTMEDLERIKTAGRNRVDVTVGSSLDVFGGDLSYEKVVEWHKEQIMVNI
;
A
#
# COMPACT_ATOMS: atom_id res chain seq x y z
N MET A 1 -26.88 -36.08 18.14
CA MET A 1 -25.67 -36.58 17.47
C MET A 1 -25.32 -35.62 16.35
N GLU A 2 -24.19 -34.94 16.29
CA GLU A 2 -23.20 -34.52 17.28
C GLU A 2 -22.40 -33.43 16.55
N THR A 3 -22.21 -32.30 17.21
CA THR A 3 -21.38 -31.17 16.80
C THR A 3 -19.91 -31.53 17.03
N ILE A 4 -19.05 -31.53 16.02
CA ILE A 4 -17.56 -31.41 16.07
C ILE A 4 -17.16 -31.09 14.60
N ALA A 5 -16.55 -29.96 14.23
CA ALA A 5 -15.15 -29.63 14.52
C ALA A 5 -14.92 -28.12 14.45
N VAL A 6 -14.86 -27.49 15.63
CA VAL A 6 -14.11 -26.26 15.87
C VAL A 6 -13.09 -26.66 16.92
N ASN A 7 -11.81 -26.76 16.57
CA ASN A 7 -10.64 -26.69 17.46
C ASN A 7 -9.38 -27.18 16.74
N GLN A 8 -8.63 -26.25 16.14
CA GLN A 8 -7.22 -26.50 15.85
C GLN A 8 -6.40 -25.20 15.90
N PHE A 9 -6.61 -24.39 16.94
CA PHE A 9 -5.69 -23.30 17.31
C PHE A 9 -5.73 -23.16 18.83
N ASN A 10 -5.04 -24.06 19.54
CA ASN A 10 -4.61 -23.92 20.94
C ASN A 10 -3.88 -25.19 21.38
N SER A 11 -2.56 -25.28 21.17
CA SER A 11 -1.70 -26.20 21.94
C SER A 11 -0.21 -25.99 21.67
N ILE A 12 0.37 -24.84 22.02
CA ILE A 12 1.80 -24.77 22.38
C ILE A 12 1.99 -23.68 23.45
N TYR A 13 1.73 -23.98 24.72
CA TYR A 13 2.38 -23.34 25.86
C TYR A 13 2.14 -24.17 27.12
N ASN A 14 3.17 -24.90 27.56
CA ASN A 14 3.15 -25.71 28.79
C ASN A 14 4.24 -25.18 29.73
N PRO A 15 3.93 -24.42 30.80
CA PRO A 15 4.94 -23.82 31.65
C PRO A 15 5.04 -24.58 32.97
N ARG A 16 5.74 -25.72 33.03
CA ARG A 16 6.18 -26.31 34.32
C ARG A 16 7.50 -27.07 34.19
N LYS A 17 8.45 -26.67 35.05
CA LYS A 17 9.65 -27.36 35.59
C LYS A 17 11.00 -26.81 35.12
N ILE A 18 11.60 -25.97 35.97
CA ILE A 18 13.05 -25.82 36.11
C ILE A 18 13.36 -25.75 37.62
N PRO A 19 14.30 -26.54 38.17
CA PRO A 19 14.58 -26.60 39.60
C PRO A 19 15.55 -25.50 40.07
N LEU A 20 15.32 -25.01 41.29
CA LEU A 20 16.19 -24.10 42.05
C LEU A 20 17.52 -24.79 42.42
N PHE A 21 18.64 -24.14 42.13
CA PHE A 21 19.89 -24.28 42.89
C PHE A 21 20.56 -22.90 42.98
N LEU A 22 20.75 -22.39 44.20
CA LEU A 22 21.54 -21.21 44.55
C LEU A 22 22.77 -21.64 45.35
N PRO A 23 23.92 -20.97 45.17
CA PRO A 23 24.80 -20.66 46.29
C PRO A 23 25.11 -19.15 46.37
N PRO A 24 25.62 -18.65 47.51
CA PRO A 24 25.45 -17.26 47.90
C PRO A 24 26.68 -16.36 47.66
N THR A 25 26.41 -15.05 47.75
CA THR A 25 27.33 -13.91 48.00
C THR A 25 28.29 -13.47 46.90
N ARG A 26 28.03 -12.28 46.34
CA ARG A 26 28.87 -11.09 46.54
C ARG A 26 28.13 -9.83 46.09
N CYS A 27 28.05 -8.88 47.00
CA CYS A 27 27.50 -7.55 46.81
C CYS A 27 28.47 -6.72 45.95
N PHE A 28 28.02 -6.29 44.77
CA PHE A 28 28.63 -5.17 44.05
C PHE A 28 27.51 -4.23 43.61
N CYS A 29 27.44 -3.10 44.29
CA CYS A 29 26.67 -1.93 43.88
C CYS A 29 27.40 -1.33 42.67
N PHE A 30 26.79 -1.34 41.49
CA PHE A 30 27.19 -0.48 40.38
C PHE A 30 25.94 0.03 39.65
N CYS A 31 26.04 1.30 39.29
CA CYS A 31 25.00 2.21 38.89
C CYS A 31 24.21 1.75 37.65
N ILE A 32 22.92 2.09 37.68
CA ILE A 32 21.97 2.02 36.56
C ILE A 32 22.40 3.01 35.46
N PRO A 33 22.33 2.61 34.17
CA PRO A 33 21.78 3.49 33.16
C PRO A 33 20.50 2.87 32.59
N SER A 34 19.38 3.51 32.92
CA SER A 34 18.10 3.32 32.27
C SER A 34 18.18 4.01 30.91
N THR A 35 18.23 3.22 29.85
CA THR A 35 17.78 3.68 28.54
C THR A 35 16.89 2.60 27.95
N SER A 36 15.64 2.58 28.40
CA SER A 36 14.56 2.06 27.56
C SER A 36 14.55 2.96 26.33
N ARG A 37 15.12 2.49 25.21
CA ARG A 37 14.79 3.06 23.92
C ARG A 37 13.30 2.81 23.73
N ALA A 38 12.50 3.87 23.87
CA ALA A 38 11.17 3.89 23.32
C ALA A 38 11.26 3.44 21.84
N PRO A 39 10.29 2.66 21.33
CA PRO A 39 10.23 2.40 19.90
C PRO A 39 10.23 3.75 19.19
N HIS A 40 11.03 3.89 18.14
CA HIS A 40 11.11 5.11 17.33
C HIS A 40 9.70 5.66 17.12
N ALA A 41 9.46 6.88 17.60
CA ALA A 41 8.21 7.58 17.34
C ALA A 41 8.02 7.57 15.81
N VAL A 42 6.97 6.92 15.34
CA VAL A 42 6.58 6.97 13.93
C VAL A 42 6.42 8.45 13.61
N GLN A 43 7.15 8.94 12.61
CA GLN A 43 7.09 10.34 12.22
C GLN A 43 5.68 10.63 11.69
N CYS A 44 4.88 11.35 12.50
CA CYS A 44 3.45 11.59 12.29
C CYS A 44 3.21 12.74 11.30
N ALA A 45 3.62 12.56 10.05
CA ALA A 45 3.30 13.48 8.95
C ALA A 45 2.56 12.71 7.87
N THR A 46 1.32 13.09 7.56
CA THR A 46 0.67 12.60 6.34
C THR A 46 1.43 13.13 5.13
N ARG A 47 1.83 12.24 4.23
CA ARG A 47 2.56 12.59 3.00
C ARG A 47 1.68 12.38 1.78
N PHE A 48 1.80 13.29 0.82
CA PHE A 48 1.45 13.00 -0.56
C PHE A 48 2.43 11.96 -1.15
N ARG A 49 1.90 10.86 -1.68
CA ARG A 49 2.61 9.79 -2.40
C ARG A 49 2.16 9.83 -3.87
N PRO A 50 3.01 10.20 -4.82
CA PRO A 50 2.59 10.36 -6.21
C PRO A 50 2.38 9.01 -6.91
N CYS A 51 1.56 8.97 -7.97
CA CYS A 51 1.33 7.75 -8.76
C CYS A 51 1.59 7.93 -10.26
N ILE A 52 2.01 6.85 -10.92
CA ILE A 52 2.15 6.73 -12.37
C ILE A 52 1.44 5.45 -12.81
N ASP A 53 0.22 5.60 -13.28
CA ASP A 53 -0.56 4.49 -13.82
C ASP A 53 -0.19 4.29 -15.30
N ILE A 54 0.18 3.07 -15.67
CA ILE A 54 0.75 2.71 -16.98
C ILE A 54 -0.13 1.65 -17.64
N HIS A 55 -0.54 1.90 -18.87
CA HIS A 55 -1.26 0.91 -19.68
C HIS A 55 -0.81 0.97 -21.14
N LYS A 56 -0.41 -0.18 -21.71
CA LYS A 56 0.13 -0.31 -23.07
C LYS A 56 1.28 0.68 -23.34
N GLY A 57 2.17 0.82 -22.35
CA GLY A 57 3.35 1.71 -22.42
C GLY A 57 3.07 3.21 -22.32
N LYS A 58 1.83 3.61 -22.01
CA LYS A 58 1.44 5.01 -21.86
C LYS A 58 1.02 5.30 -20.43
N VAL A 59 1.33 6.49 -19.94
CA VAL A 59 0.79 6.98 -18.67
C VAL A 59 -0.68 7.32 -18.87
N LYS A 60 -1.56 6.65 -18.15
CA LYS A 60 -3.01 6.83 -18.25
C LYS A 60 -3.63 6.96 -16.88
N GLN A 61 -4.68 7.76 -16.76
CA GLN A 61 -5.55 7.73 -15.59
C GLN A 61 -6.86 7.05 -15.97
N ILE A 62 -7.25 6.02 -15.23
CA ILE A 62 -8.48 5.26 -15.47
C ILE A 62 -9.54 5.57 -14.41
N VAL A 63 -10.81 5.37 -14.76
CA VAL A 63 -11.87 5.27 -13.75
C VAL A 63 -11.82 3.85 -13.19
N GLY A 64 -11.48 3.71 -11.90
CA GLY A 64 -11.31 2.43 -11.20
C GLY A 64 -12.33 1.39 -11.69
N SER A 65 -13.63 1.62 -11.47
CA SER A 65 -14.71 0.67 -11.75
C SER A 65 -14.93 0.16 -13.20
N THR A 66 -14.05 0.43 -14.18
CA THR A 66 -14.24 0.09 -15.59
C THR A 66 -13.40 -1.08 -16.12
N LEU A 67 -12.66 -1.76 -15.25
CA LEU A 67 -12.00 -3.03 -15.58
C LEU A 67 -13.07 -4.15 -15.72
N THR A 68 -13.66 -4.31 -16.90
CA THR A 68 -14.51 -5.46 -17.24
C THR A 68 -13.91 -6.24 -18.42
N ASP A 69 -13.45 -7.46 -18.17
CA ASP A 69 -13.22 -8.43 -19.26
C ASP A 69 -14.55 -9.09 -19.58
N GLN A 70 -15.37 -8.46 -20.42
CA GLN A 70 -16.25 -9.13 -21.39
C GLN A 70 -16.72 -8.07 -22.39
N SER A 71 -15.99 -7.94 -23.51
CA SER A 71 -16.67 -7.79 -24.79
C SER A 71 -16.31 -9.03 -25.60
N GLU A 72 -17.31 -9.70 -26.18
CA GLU A 72 -17.13 -10.86 -27.08
C GLU A 72 -16.28 -10.54 -28.33
N ASN A 73 -15.75 -9.31 -28.45
CA ASN A 73 -14.94 -8.80 -29.55
C ASN A 73 -13.52 -8.33 -29.14
N GLY A 74 -12.95 -8.86 -28.05
CA GLY A 74 -11.51 -8.74 -27.78
C GLY A 74 -10.98 -7.34 -27.45
N SER A 75 -11.86 -6.38 -27.13
CA SER A 75 -11.46 -5.05 -26.66
C SER A 75 -11.91 -4.87 -25.21
N SER A 76 -10.94 -4.93 -24.29
CA SER A 76 -11.12 -4.45 -22.91
C SER A 76 -11.41 -2.95 -22.95
N SER A 77 -12.65 -2.53 -22.72
CA SER A 77 -13.03 -1.12 -22.73
C SER A 77 -12.68 -0.45 -21.40
N LEU A 78 -11.39 -0.17 -21.20
CA LEU A 78 -10.92 0.72 -20.15
C LEU A 78 -11.40 2.14 -20.45
N VAL A 79 -12.23 2.72 -19.58
CA VAL A 79 -12.60 4.14 -19.70
C VAL A 79 -11.41 4.96 -19.20
N THR A 80 -10.76 5.63 -20.14
CA THR A 80 -9.58 6.46 -19.89
C THR A 80 -10.04 7.90 -19.62
N ASN A 81 -9.72 8.44 -18.45
CA ASN A 81 -9.94 9.86 -18.14
C ASN A 81 -8.90 10.74 -18.84
N PHE A 82 -7.68 10.21 -18.97
CA PHE A 82 -6.54 10.94 -19.52
C PHE A 82 -5.49 9.95 -20.04
N GLU A 83 -4.89 10.27 -21.18
CA GLU A 83 -3.68 9.62 -21.70
C GLU A 83 -2.63 10.71 -21.90
N SER A 84 -1.45 10.52 -21.35
CA SER A 84 -0.37 11.51 -21.44
C SER A 84 0.47 11.31 -22.71
N ASP A 85 0.85 12.43 -23.32
CA ASP A 85 1.92 12.47 -24.32
C ASP A 85 3.33 12.36 -23.67
N LYS A 86 3.43 12.51 -22.34
CA LYS A 86 4.69 12.40 -21.59
C LYS A 86 4.98 10.95 -21.21
N SER A 87 6.26 10.61 -21.14
CA SER A 87 6.72 9.28 -20.70
C SER A 87 6.60 9.10 -19.19
N ALA A 88 6.67 7.85 -18.72
CA ALA A 88 6.71 7.57 -17.29
C ALA A 88 7.98 8.16 -16.62
N ALA A 89 9.12 8.17 -17.33
CA ALA A 89 10.34 8.85 -16.88
C ALA A 89 10.17 10.36 -16.67
N TYR A 90 9.33 11.03 -17.47
CA TYR A 90 9.05 12.47 -17.28
C TYR A 90 8.43 12.72 -15.91
N TYR A 91 7.39 11.97 -15.56
CA TYR A 91 6.71 12.09 -14.26
C TYR A 91 7.63 11.68 -13.10
N ALA A 92 8.40 10.61 -13.26
CA ALA A 92 9.38 10.21 -12.25
C ALA A 92 10.44 11.30 -11.98
N ASN A 93 10.95 11.97 -13.02
CA ASN A 93 11.89 13.09 -12.87
C ASN A 93 11.24 14.32 -12.21
N MET A 94 9.97 14.58 -12.52
CA MET A 94 9.20 15.64 -11.85
C MET A 94 9.11 15.36 -10.34
N TYR A 95 8.66 14.15 -9.96
CA TYR A 95 8.58 13.74 -8.55
C TYR A 95 9.93 13.76 -7.84
N LYS A 96 11.00 13.37 -8.54
CA LYS A 96 12.38 13.46 -8.04
C LYS A 96 12.81 14.89 -7.77
N SER A 97 12.49 15.81 -8.67
CA SER A 97 12.83 17.23 -8.52
C SER A 97 12.12 17.85 -7.32
N ASP A 98 10.92 17.35 -6.99
CA ASP A 98 10.14 17.76 -5.82
C ASP A 98 10.46 16.98 -4.53
N GLY A 99 11.35 15.99 -4.58
CA GLY A 99 11.75 15.19 -3.42
C GLY A 99 10.68 14.23 -2.90
N LEU A 100 9.66 13.92 -3.71
CA LEU A 100 8.57 13.01 -3.32
C LEU A 100 9.06 11.55 -3.37
N THR A 101 8.83 10.77 -2.31
CA THR A 101 9.32 9.37 -2.22
C THR A 101 8.23 8.38 -1.79
N GLY A 102 8.41 7.12 -2.21
CA GLY A 102 7.46 6.01 -2.02
C GLY A 102 6.11 6.24 -2.68
N GLY A 103 6.08 7.09 -3.71
CA GLY A 103 5.05 7.00 -4.74
C GLY A 103 5.19 5.71 -5.55
N HIS A 104 4.24 5.41 -6.42
CA HIS A 104 4.18 4.12 -7.11
C HIS A 104 3.96 4.24 -8.61
N ALA A 105 4.60 3.35 -9.37
CA ALA A 105 4.30 3.09 -10.78
C ALA A 105 3.49 1.79 -10.89
N ILE A 106 2.25 1.86 -11.38
CA ILE A 106 1.33 0.71 -11.46
C ILE A 106 1.10 0.34 -12.91
N MET A 107 1.48 -0.89 -13.27
CA MET A 107 1.16 -1.46 -14.58
C MET A 107 -0.26 -2.04 -14.57
N LEU A 108 -1.16 -1.42 -15.33
CA LEU A 108 -2.54 -1.87 -15.55
C LEU A 108 -2.58 -2.98 -16.61
N GLY A 109 -1.86 -4.07 -16.35
CA GLY A 109 -1.62 -5.18 -17.27
C GLY A 109 -0.13 -5.47 -17.40
N ALA A 110 0.21 -6.76 -17.59
CA ALA A 110 1.59 -7.22 -17.63
C ALA A 110 2.21 -7.19 -19.05
N ASP A 111 1.76 -6.29 -19.93
CA ASP A 111 2.24 -6.24 -21.31
C ASP A 111 3.68 -5.68 -21.40
N PRO A 112 4.49 -6.10 -22.39
CA PRO A 112 5.88 -5.67 -22.50
C PRO A 112 6.10 -4.16 -22.59
N LEU A 113 5.14 -3.41 -23.17
CA LEU A 113 5.26 -1.95 -23.28
C LEU A 113 5.06 -1.30 -21.90
N SER A 114 4.10 -1.77 -21.11
CA SER A 114 3.90 -1.31 -19.73
C SER A 114 5.11 -1.65 -18.85
N GLN A 115 5.70 -2.83 -19.02
CA GLN A 115 6.94 -3.20 -18.32
C GLN A 115 8.09 -2.25 -18.67
N ALA A 116 8.29 -1.94 -19.96
CA ALA A 116 9.33 -1.01 -20.39
C ALA A 116 9.12 0.39 -19.81
N ALA A 117 7.89 0.92 -19.86
CA ALA A 117 7.56 2.22 -19.28
C ALA A 117 7.74 2.26 -17.74
N ALA A 118 7.42 1.17 -17.03
CA ALA A 118 7.69 1.09 -15.60
C ALA A 118 9.20 1.14 -15.31
N LEU A 119 10.02 0.41 -16.06
CA LEU A 119 11.48 0.45 -15.93
C LEU A 119 12.04 1.86 -16.21
N GLU A 120 11.52 2.56 -17.23
CA GLU A 120 11.89 3.96 -17.50
C GLU A 120 11.65 4.88 -16.28
N ALA A 121 10.52 4.70 -15.58
CA ALA A 121 10.23 5.47 -14.37
C ALA A 121 11.20 5.14 -13.22
N LEU A 122 11.48 3.85 -13.01
CA LEU A 122 12.41 3.38 -11.97
C LEU A 122 13.84 3.88 -12.22
N HIS A 123 14.31 3.84 -13.48
CA HIS A 123 15.64 4.34 -13.85
C HIS A 123 15.77 5.85 -13.72
N ALA A 124 14.69 6.59 -13.97
CA ALA A 124 14.68 8.04 -13.77
C ALA A 124 14.80 8.43 -12.28
N TYR A 125 14.20 7.64 -11.39
CA TYR A 125 14.22 7.87 -9.95
C TYR A 125 14.54 6.60 -9.13
N PRO A 126 15.80 6.11 -9.17
CA PRO A 126 16.18 4.91 -8.44
C PRO A 126 15.99 5.07 -6.93
N GLY A 127 15.30 4.12 -6.31
CA GLY A 127 14.92 4.14 -4.89
C GLY A 127 13.81 5.12 -4.54
N GLY A 128 13.30 5.90 -5.49
CA GLY A 128 12.25 6.90 -5.25
C GLY A 128 10.83 6.35 -5.37
N LEU A 129 10.63 5.36 -6.24
CA LEU A 129 9.32 4.79 -6.57
C LEU A 129 9.19 3.33 -6.13
N GLN A 130 7.96 2.92 -5.86
CA GLN A 130 7.52 1.52 -5.75
C GLN A 130 6.96 1.07 -7.12
N VAL A 131 6.86 -0.23 -7.36
CA VAL A 131 6.26 -0.75 -8.60
C VAL A 131 5.26 -1.86 -8.37
N GLY A 132 4.12 -1.80 -9.04
CA GLY A 132 3.04 -2.79 -8.94
C GLY A 132 2.49 -3.18 -10.32
N GLY A 133 1.64 -4.22 -10.32
CA GLY A 133 1.02 -4.76 -11.52
C GLY A 133 1.72 -6.03 -12.03
N GLY A 134 1.13 -7.20 -11.77
CA GLY A 134 1.69 -8.48 -12.21
C GLY A 134 2.96 -8.93 -11.47
N ILE A 135 3.25 -8.36 -10.29
CA ILE A 135 4.38 -8.78 -9.45
C ILE A 135 4.19 -10.21 -8.95
N ASN A 136 5.22 -11.03 -9.06
CA ASN A 136 5.27 -12.43 -8.65
C ASN A 136 6.70 -12.86 -8.26
N LEU A 137 6.89 -14.14 -7.90
CA LEU A 137 8.20 -14.69 -7.52
C LEU A 137 9.26 -14.64 -8.64
N GLU A 138 8.84 -14.68 -9.90
CA GLU A 138 9.78 -14.71 -11.03
C GLU A 138 10.33 -13.30 -11.34
N ASN A 139 9.58 -12.24 -11.06
CA ASN A 139 9.92 -10.88 -11.49
C ASN A 139 10.22 -9.90 -10.34
N ALA A 140 9.86 -10.20 -9.10
CA ALA A 140 9.99 -9.26 -7.98
C ALA A 140 11.43 -8.76 -7.78
N MET A 141 12.41 -9.66 -7.79
CA MET A 141 13.82 -9.29 -7.61
C MET A 141 14.33 -8.40 -8.74
N LYS A 142 13.94 -8.71 -10.00
CA LYS A 142 14.33 -7.91 -11.16
C LYS A 142 13.93 -6.44 -10.98
N TYR A 143 12.69 -6.17 -10.56
CA TYR A 143 12.25 -4.79 -10.39
C TYR A 143 12.98 -4.03 -9.27
N LEU A 144 13.34 -4.74 -8.19
CA LEU A 144 14.17 -4.15 -7.12
C LEU A 144 15.58 -3.82 -7.63
N ASP A 145 16.19 -4.73 -8.38
CA ASP A 145 17.51 -4.54 -8.99
C ASP A 145 17.52 -3.38 -10.00
N GLU A 146 16.39 -3.16 -10.68
CA GLU A 146 16.18 -2.07 -11.65
C GLU A 146 15.80 -0.73 -10.97
N GLY A 147 15.84 -0.66 -9.63
CA GLY A 147 15.73 0.59 -8.89
C GLY A 147 14.38 0.85 -8.21
N ALA A 148 13.46 -0.12 -8.17
CA ALA A 148 12.30 0.01 -7.29
C ALA A 148 12.73 -0.03 -5.81
N SER A 149 12.17 0.88 -5.01
CA SER A 149 12.32 0.83 -3.55
C SER A 149 11.61 -0.38 -2.95
N HIS A 150 10.42 -0.68 -3.49
CA HIS A 150 9.57 -1.80 -3.09
C HIS A 150 8.84 -2.35 -4.31
N VAL A 151 8.40 -3.59 -4.21
CA VAL A 151 7.39 -4.15 -5.11
C VAL A 151 6.04 -4.21 -4.39
N ILE A 152 4.98 -3.93 -5.14
CA ILE A 152 3.59 -3.93 -4.68
C ILE A 152 2.91 -5.17 -5.23
N VAL A 153 2.42 -6.03 -4.35
CA VAL A 153 1.72 -7.26 -4.73
C VAL A 153 0.22 -7.15 -4.49
N THR A 154 -0.55 -7.58 -5.49
CA THR A 154 -2.02 -7.59 -5.51
C THR A 154 -2.54 -9.01 -5.80
N SER A 155 -2.94 -9.27 -7.03
CA SER A 155 -3.68 -10.47 -7.47
C SER A 155 -2.87 -11.76 -7.39
N TYR A 156 -1.54 -11.67 -7.30
CA TYR A 156 -0.71 -12.85 -7.09
C TYR A 156 -0.95 -13.48 -5.71
N VAL A 157 -1.12 -12.65 -4.67
CA VAL A 157 -1.41 -13.10 -3.30
C VAL A 157 -2.92 -13.20 -3.05
N PHE A 158 -3.71 -12.27 -3.60
CA PHE A 158 -5.16 -12.23 -3.40
C PHE A 158 -5.90 -12.64 -4.69
N SER A 159 -6.38 -13.86 -4.75
CA SER A 159 -7.11 -14.40 -5.92
C SER A 159 -8.25 -15.31 -5.50
N ASP A 160 -9.32 -15.36 -6.29
CA ASP A 160 -10.46 -16.25 -6.06
C ASP A 160 -11.11 -16.07 -4.67
N GLY A 161 -11.12 -14.85 -4.13
CA GLY A 161 -11.69 -14.56 -2.82
C GLY A 161 -10.84 -15.09 -1.66
N LYS A 162 -9.58 -15.45 -1.91
CA LYS A 162 -8.67 -16.03 -0.91
C LYS A 162 -7.32 -15.33 -0.93
N MET A 163 -6.66 -15.36 0.23
CA MET A 163 -5.25 -15.01 0.37
C MET A 163 -4.39 -16.28 0.29
N ASN A 164 -3.41 -16.28 -0.61
CA ASN A 164 -2.46 -17.37 -0.75
C ASN A 164 -1.21 -17.11 0.11
N MET A 165 -1.17 -17.71 1.29
CA MET A 165 -0.07 -17.56 2.26
C MET A 165 1.26 -18.14 1.75
N GLU A 166 1.23 -19.19 0.94
CA GLU A 166 2.46 -19.78 0.38
C GLU A 166 3.15 -18.80 -0.56
N ARG A 167 2.38 -18.15 -1.45
CA ARG A 167 2.89 -17.11 -2.35
C ARG A 167 3.40 -15.88 -1.59
N LEU A 168 2.69 -15.46 -0.54
CA LEU A 168 3.12 -14.34 0.30
C LEU A 168 4.42 -14.67 1.03
N GLN A 169 4.52 -15.84 1.65
CA GLN A 169 5.74 -16.29 2.33
C GLN A 169 6.90 -16.39 1.35
N GLY A 170 6.68 -16.95 0.16
CA GLY A 170 7.72 -17.04 -0.87
C GLY A 170 8.26 -15.67 -1.29
N LEU A 171 7.40 -14.65 -1.39
CA LEU A 171 7.85 -13.28 -1.68
C LEU A 171 8.68 -12.74 -0.54
N VAL A 172 8.25 -12.91 0.71
CA VAL A 172 9.00 -12.46 1.89
C VAL A 172 10.35 -13.16 1.99
N ASP A 173 10.42 -14.46 1.71
CA ASP A 173 11.67 -15.21 1.72
C ASP A 173 12.63 -14.74 0.62
N LEU A 174 12.09 -14.39 -0.56
CA LEU A 174 12.88 -13.94 -1.71
C LEU A 174 13.43 -12.51 -1.53
N ILE A 175 12.57 -11.55 -1.17
CA ILE A 175 12.93 -10.12 -1.19
C ILE A 175 13.00 -9.48 0.21
N GLY A 176 12.52 -10.16 1.25
CA GLY A 176 12.38 -9.62 2.59
C GLY A 176 11.19 -8.67 2.71
N LYS A 177 10.52 -8.69 3.88
CA LYS A 177 9.33 -7.85 4.10
C LYS A 177 9.56 -6.35 3.92
N LYS A 178 10.79 -5.88 4.19
CA LYS A 178 11.23 -4.48 4.08
C LYS A 178 11.25 -3.91 2.66
N ARG A 179 10.90 -4.72 1.65
CA ARG A 179 10.79 -4.31 0.25
C ARG A 179 9.46 -4.74 -0.37
N LEU A 180 8.49 -5.15 0.45
CA LEU A 180 7.18 -5.62 0.03
C LEU A 180 6.09 -4.68 0.53
N VAL A 181 5.23 -4.26 -0.40
CA VAL A 181 3.98 -3.55 -0.11
C VAL A 181 2.82 -4.46 -0.47
N LEU A 182 1.86 -4.58 0.45
CA LEU A 182 0.59 -5.26 0.17
C LEU A 182 -0.44 -4.24 -0.27
N ASP A 183 -0.95 -4.42 -1.48
CA ASP A 183 -2.06 -3.62 -1.98
C ASP A 183 -3.40 -4.32 -1.67
N LEU A 184 -4.17 -3.66 -0.82
CA LEU A 184 -5.43 -4.11 -0.25
C LEU A 184 -6.57 -3.30 -0.86
N SER A 185 -7.15 -3.80 -1.94
CA SER A 185 -8.40 -3.26 -2.46
C SER A 185 -9.56 -3.60 -1.52
N CYS A 186 -10.26 -2.59 -1.01
CA CYS A 186 -11.25 -2.75 0.06
C CYS A 186 -12.63 -2.24 -0.34
N ARG A 187 -13.67 -2.97 0.08
CA ARG A 187 -15.08 -2.57 -0.05
C ARG A 187 -15.84 -2.81 1.24
N LYS A 188 -16.85 -1.97 1.48
CA LYS A 188 -17.71 -2.12 2.65
C LYS A 188 -18.76 -3.21 2.40
N LYS A 189 -18.86 -4.16 3.32
CA LYS A 189 -19.83 -5.25 3.35
C LYS A 189 -20.36 -5.38 4.78
N ASP A 190 -21.67 -5.24 4.95
CA ASP A 190 -22.35 -5.39 6.24
C ASP A 190 -21.73 -4.54 7.37
N GLY A 191 -21.35 -3.30 7.05
CA GLY A 191 -20.76 -2.35 7.99
C GLY A 191 -19.26 -2.56 8.28
N LYS A 192 -18.60 -3.52 7.63
CA LYS A 192 -17.16 -3.80 7.78
C LYS A 192 -16.46 -3.68 6.44
N TYR A 193 -15.18 -3.33 6.45
CA TYR A 193 -14.34 -3.36 5.25
C TYR A 193 -13.76 -4.75 5.05
N ALA A 194 -13.86 -5.28 3.84
CA ALA A 194 -13.26 -6.54 3.45
C ALA A 194 -12.39 -6.36 2.21
N ILE A 195 -11.30 -7.13 2.15
CA ILE A 195 -10.46 -7.18 0.95
C ILE A 195 -11.28 -7.83 -0.17
N VAL A 196 -11.19 -7.27 -1.36
CA VAL A 196 -11.84 -7.77 -2.57
C VAL A 196 -10.81 -8.12 -3.63
N THR A 197 -11.07 -9.20 -4.36
CA THR A 197 -10.24 -9.71 -5.45
C THR A 197 -10.97 -9.63 -6.78
N ASP A 198 -10.28 -10.04 -7.84
CA ASP A 198 -10.86 -10.27 -9.16
C ASP A 198 -11.57 -9.01 -9.70
N ARG A 199 -10.82 -7.90 -9.71
CA ARG A 199 -11.33 -6.56 -10.11
C ARG A 199 -12.53 -6.12 -9.25
N TRP A 200 -12.43 -6.37 -7.95
CA TRP A 200 -13.38 -5.97 -6.92
C TRP A 200 -14.74 -6.67 -6.98
N GLN A 201 -14.83 -7.77 -7.74
CA GLN A 201 -16.06 -8.53 -7.93
C GLN A 201 -16.25 -9.58 -6.82
N LYS A 202 -15.17 -10.06 -6.21
CA LYS A 202 -15.22 -11.14 -5.24
C LYS A 202 -14.71 -10.70 -3.88
N PHE A 203 -15.56 -10.78 -2.86
CA PHE A 203 -15.13 -10.57 -1.48
C PHE A 203 -14.29 -11.74 -1.00
N THR A 204 -13.24 -11.42 -0.25
CA THR A 204 -12.52 -12.40 0.56
C THR A 204 -13.15 -12.50 1.96
N ASP A 205 -12.75 -13.51 2.72
CA ASP A 205 -13.08 -13.63 4.14
C ASP A 205 -12.13 -12.80 5.05
N VAL A 206 -11.24 -11.98 4.45
CA VAL A 206 -10.30 -11.13 5.18
C VAL A 206 -10.90 -9.73 5.36
N PHE A 207 -11.37 -9.46 6.57
CA PHE A 207 -11.85 -8.15 6.98
C PHE A 207 -10.70 -7.28 7.47
N LEU A 208 -10.83 -5.96 7.35
CA LEU A 208 -9.88 -4.99 7.90
C LEU A 208 -10.21 -4.77 9.38
N ASP A 209 -9.47 -5.43 10.25
CA ASP A 209 -9.52 -5.27 11.70
C ASP A 209 -8.10 -5.31 12.28
N ALA A 210 -7.96 -5.13 13.59
CA ALA A 210 -6.66 -5.09 14.24
C ALA A 210 -5.87 -6.41 14.07
N GLN A 211 -6.55 -7.56 14.09
CA GLN A 211 -5.88 -8.85 14.02
C GLN A 211 -5.38 -9.14 12.60
N SER A 212 -6.19 -8.86 11.59
CA SER A 212 -5.80 -9.07 10.20
C SER A 212 -4.69 -8.12 9.77
N LEU A 213 -4.75 -6.83 10.17
CA LEU A 213 -3.70 -5.85 9.86
C LEU A 213 -2.38 -6.19 10.55
N GLU A 214 -2.41 -6.65 11.81
CA GLU A 214 -1.19 -7.12 12.51
C GLU A 214 -0.58 -8.35 11.82
N LEU A 215 -1.41 -9.32 11.43
CA LEU A 215 -0.94 -10.48 10.68
C LEU A 215 -0.29 -10.07 9.37
N LEU A 216 -0.95 -9.25 8.55
CA LEU A 216 -0.44 -8.81 7.25
C LEU A 216 0.85 -7.99 7.40
N ALA A 217 0.96 -7.17 8.45
CA ALA A 217 2.14 -6.36 8.74
C ALA A 217 3.38 -7.18 9.15
N SER A 218 3.17 -8.43 9.56
CA SER A 218 4.30 -9.36 9.76
C SER A 218 5.00 -9.72 8.44
N TYR A 219 4.32 -9.55 7.30
CA TYR A 219 4.81 -9.90 5.95
C TYR A 219 5.20 -8.70 5.07
N ALA A 220 4.78 -7.48 5.41
CA ALA A 220 5.01 -6.29 4.57
C ALA A 220 5.68 -5.15 5.34
N ASP A 221 6.22 -4.18 4.61
CA ASP A 221 6.72 -2.92 5.18
C ASP A 221 5.66 -1.82 5.17
N GLU A 222 4.83 -1.78 4.13
CA GLU A 222 3.74 -0.81 3.99
C GLU A 222 2.47 -1.47 3.43
N PHE A 223 1.33 -0.80 3.66
CA PHE A 223 0.08 -1.06 2.98
C PHE A 223 -0.24 0.02 1.96
N LEU A 224 -0.72 -0.38 0.79
CA LEU A 224 -1.43 0.50 -0.14
C LEU A 224 -2.90 0.09 -0.11
N VAL A 225 -3.80 0.98 0.27
CA VAL A 225 -5.22 0.64 0.47
C VAL A 225 -6.09 1.41 -0.50
N HIS A 226 -6.74 0.69 -1.41
CA HIS A 226 -7.65 1.27 -2.40
C HIS A 226 -9.10 1.23 -1.89
N GLY A 227 -9.72 2.41 -1.79
CA GLY A 227 -11.15 2.56 -1.48
C GLY A 227 -12.01 2.42 -2.73
N VAL A 228 -12.35 1.18 -3.11
CA VAL A 228 -12.93 0.87 -4.43
C VAL A 228 -14.24 1.62 -4.72
N ASP A 229 -15.06 1.85 -3.70
CA ASP A 229 -16.37 2.47 -3.91
C ASP A 229 -16.25 3.95 -4.35
N VAL A 230 -15.11 4.62 -4.07
CA VAL A 230 -14.83 6.03 -4.41
C VAL A 230 -13.68 6.23 -5.41
N GLU A 231 -12.86 5.20 -5.67
CA GLU A 231 -11.68 5.29 -6.53
C GLU A 231 -11.99 5.70 -7.97
N GLY A 232 -11.28 6.72 -8.47
CA GLY A 232 -11.41 7.22 -9.85
C GLY A 232 -12.74 7.91 -10.19
N LYS A 233 -13.67 8.05 -9.22
CA LYS A 233 -15.00 8.65 -9.44
C LYS A 233 -15.09 10.13 -9.10
N ARG A 234 -14.06 10.72 -8.47
CA ARG A 234 -14.05 12.11 -7.96
C ARG A 234 -15.24 12.44 -7.03
N LEU A 235 -15.77 11.44 -6.33
CA LEU A 235 -16.93 11.58 -5.42
C LEU A 235 -16.54 11.92 -3.97
N GLY A 236 -15.27 12.25 -3.72
CA GLY A 236 -14.72 12.47 -2.39
C GLY A 236 -14.16 11.20 -1.76
N ILE A 237 -13.52 11.36 -0.60
CA ILE A 237 -12.83 10.29 0.11
C ILE A 237 -13.77 9.36 0.89
N ASP A 238 -13.31 8.14 1.15
CA ASP A 238 -13.91 7.25 2.15
C ASP A 238 -13.29 7.53 3.54
N GLU A 239 -13.86 8.49 4.26
CA GLU A 239 -13.35 8.95 5.56
C GLU A 239 -13.44 7.88 6.65
N GLU A 240 -14.41 6.97 6.57
CA GLU A 240 -14.55 5.85 7.52
C GLU A 240 -13.39 4.86 7.36
N LEU A 241 -13.04 4.52 6.12
CA LEU A 241 -11.88 3.68 5.83
C LEU A 241 -10.59 4.35 6.31
N VAL A 242 -10.39 5.64 6.02
CA VAL A 242 -9.21 6.39 6.47
C VAL A 242 -9.11 6.42 8.00
N THR A 243 -10.24 6.61 8.70
CA THR A 243 -10.30 6.57 10.18
C THR A 243 -9.91 5.21 10.73
N LEU A 244 -10.39 4.13 10.10
CA LEU A 244 -10.05 2.76 10.46
C LEU A 244 -8.54 2.52 10.31
N LEU A 245 -7.95 2.92 9.18
CA LEU A 245 -6.53 2.75 8.90
C LEU A 245 -5.65 3.53 9.89
N GLY A 246 -5.97 4.81 10.14
CA GLY A 246 -5.23 5.64 11.10
C GLY A 246 -5.29 5.12 12.54
N SER A 247 -6.36 4.40 12.87
CA SER A 247 -6.54 3.78 14.18
C SER A 247 -5.85 2.44 14.32
N LEU A 248 -5.92 1.58 13.30
CA LEU A 248 -5.60 0.16 13.41
C LEU A 248 -4.31 -0.26 12.70
N SER A 249 -3.83 0.47 11.70
CA SER A 249 -2.63 0.04 10.96
C SER A 249 -1.39 0.05 11.86
N PRO A 250 -0.65 -1.06 11.98
CA PRO A 250 0.59 -1.13 12.76
C PRO A 250 1.82 -0.67 11.96
N ILE A 251 1.72 -0.60 10.63
CA ILE A 251 2.77 -0.16 9.70
C ILE A 251 2.32 1.03 8.87
N ALA A 252 3.23 1.60 8.08
CA ALA A 252 2.92 2.71 7.19
C ALA A 252 1.80 2.31 6.21
N VAL A 253 0.89 3.23 5.96
CA VAL A 253 -0.26 2.99 5.08
C VAL A 253 -0.51 4.20 4.21
N THR A 254 -0.69 3.95 2.92
CA THR A 254 -1.08 4.93 1.93
C THR A 254 -2.51 4.64 1.47
N TYR A 255 -3.39 5.63 1.58
CA TYR A 255 -4.75 5.56 1.05
C TYR A 255 -4.78 6.09 -0.40
N ALA A 256 -5.44 5.33 -1.27
CA ALA A 256 -5.68 5.70 -2.66
C ALA A 256 -7.18 5.61 -2.97
N GLY A 257 -7.83 6.76 -3.21
CA GLY A 257 -9.24 6.77 -3.60
C GLY A 257 -9.91 8.14 -3.48
N GLY A 258 -10.59 8.58 -4.54
CA GLY A 258 -11.60 9.63 -4.47
C GLY A 258 -11.16 11.08 -4.25
N VAL A 259 -9.89 11.35 -3.89
CA VAL A 259 -9.37 12.70 -3.64
C VAL A 259 -9.55 13.60 -4.87
N SER A 260 -10.25 14.72 -4.70
CA SER A 260 -10.47 15.70 -5.77
C SER A 260 -10.19 17.14 -5.37
N THR A 261 -10.02 17.41 -4.07
CA THR A 261 -9.81 18.77 -3.54
C THR A 261 -8.68 18.84 -2.51
N MET A 262 -8.18 20.05 -2.21
CA MET A 262 -7.25 20.24 -1.08
C MET A 262 -7.91 19.94 0.28
N GLU A 263 -9.23 20.14 0.40
CA GLU A 263 -9.96 19.85 1.63
C GLU A 263 -10.03 18.35 1.93
N ASP A 264 -10.06 17.50 0.91
CA ASP A 264 -9.92 16.05 1.07
C ASP A 264 -8.58 15.67 1.72
N LEU A 265 -7.48 16.37 1.39
CA LEU A 265 -6.17 16.13 1.99
C LEU A 265 -6.17 16.43 3.50
N GLU A 266 -6.78 17.55 3.89
CA GLU A 266 -6.94 17.92 5.31
C GLU A 266 -7.86 16.96 6.07
N ARG A 267 -8.93 16.49 5.43
CA ARG A 267 -9.81 15.46 6.00
C ARG A 267 -9.07 14.14 6.18
N ILE A 268 -8.28 13.69 5.20
CA ILE A 268 -7.46 12.48 5.34
C ILE A 268 -6.46 12.62 6.48
N LYS A 269 -5.76 13.75 6.54
CA LYS A 269 -4.80 14.04 7.62
C LYS A 269 -5.45 13.95 8.99
N THR A 270 -6.63 14.55 9.15
CA THR A 270 -7.39 14.58 10.41
C THR A 270 -7.94 13.19 10.77
N ALA A 271 -8.69 12.56 9.86
CA ALA A 271 -9.29 11.25 10.07
C ALA A 271 -8.24 10.14 10.28
N GLY A 272 -7.17 10.19 9.48
CA GLY A 272 -6.02 9.29 9.53
C GLY A 272 -5.06 9.57 10.67
N ARG A 273 -5.32 10.58 11.52
CA ARG A 273 -4.52 10.95 12.69
C ARG A 273 -3.05 11.24 12.36
N ASN A 274 -2.77 11.83 11.19
CA ASN A 274 -1.44 12.05 10.62
C ASN A 274 -0.61 10.76 10.39
N ARG A 275 -1.26 9.59 10.32
CA ARG A 275 -0.62 8.28 10.14
C ARG A 275 -0.94 7.60 8.81
N VAL A 276 -1.84 8.21 8.03
CA VAL A 276 -2.26 7.71 6.72
C VAL A 276 -1.74 8.68 5.68
N ASP A 277 -0.88 8.19 4.80
CA ASP A 277 -0.41 8.88 3.61
C ASP A 277 -1.50 8.85 2.52
N VAL A 278 -1.38 9.71 1.51
CA VAL A 278 -2.41 9.87 0.48
C VAL A 278 -1.82 9.85 -0.93
N THR A 279 -2.48 9.11 -1.81
CA THR A 279 -2.24 9.15 -3.25
C THR A 279 -3.29 10.00 -3.96
N VAL A 280 -2.83 10.83 -4.88
CA VAL A 280 -3.67 11.64 -5.77
C VAL A 280 -3.21 11.40 -7.21
N GLY A 281 -4.12 10.93 -8.05
CA GLY A 281 -3.88 10.65 -9.47
C GLY A 281 -4.71 11.54 -10.36
N SER A 282 -5.77 10.99 -10.95
CA SER A 282 -6.63 11.60 -11.98
C SER A 282 -7.23 12.98 -11.71
N SER A 283 -7.22 13.47 -10.46
CA SER A 283 -7.67 14.82 -10.12
C SER A 283 -6.59 15.88 -10.30
N LEU A 284 -5.32 15.49 -10.43
CA LEU A 284 -4.22 16.43 -10.64
C LEU A 284 -4.22 17.02 -12.05
N ASP A 285 -3.91 18.31 -12.15
CA ASP A 285 -3.76 19.05 -13.41
C ASP A 285 -2.70 18.47 -14.35
N VAL A 286 -1.60 17.93 -13.82
CA VAL A 286 -0.57 17.19 -14.59
C VAL A 286 -1.11 15.91 -15.26
N PHE A 287 -2.31 15.47 -14.88
CA PHE A 287 -3.08 14.39 -15.48
C PHE A 287 -4.46 14.83 -16.01
N GLY A 288 -4.64 16.13 -16.28
CA GLY A 288 -5.87 16.66 -16.87
C GLY A 288 -7.04 16.84 -15.88
N GLY A 289 -6.78 16.83 -14.57
CA GLY A 289 -7.75 17.20 -13.55
C GLY A 289 -7.69 18.68 -13.16
N ASP A 290 -8.47 19.05 -12.14
CA ASP A 290 -8.64 20.44 -11.69
C ASP A 290 -7.82 20.79 -10.43
N LEU A 291 -7.25 19.79 -9.76
CA LEU A 291 -6.46 19.97 -8.55
C LEU A 291 -5.01 20.29 -8.93
N SER A 292 -4.48 21.40 -8.44
CA SER A 292 -3.12 21.83 -8.78
C SER A 292 -2.06 20.94 -8.13
N TYR A 293 -1.21 20.31 -8.94
CA TYR A 293 -0.07 19.52 -8.46
C TYR A 293 0.86 20.35 -7.57
N GLU A 294 1.18 21.58 -7.97
CA GLU A 294 2.04 22.49 -7.22
C GLU A 294 1.51 22.72 -5.80
N LYS A 295 0.21 23.00 -5.65
CA LYS A 295 -0.42 23.17 -4.34
C LYS A 295 -0.37 21.91 -3.48
N VAL A 296 -0.53 20.73 -4.08
CA VAL A 296 -0.39 19.45 -3.35
C VAL A 296 1.05 19.23 -2.88
N VAL A 297 2.04 19.62 -3.68
CA VAL A 297 3.46 19.57 -3.30
C VAL A 297 3.80 20.57 -2.20
N GLU A 298 3.29 21.80 -2.27
CA GLU A 298 3.43 22.79 -1.19
C GLU A 298 2.84 22.26 0.12
N TRP A 299 1.61 21.76 0.06
CA TRP A 299 0.96 21.12 1.21
C TRP A 299 1.78 19.97 1.79
N HIS A 300 2.35 19.09 0.94
CA HIS A 300 3.24 18.01 1.38
C HIS A 300 4.46 18.54 2.14
N LYS A 301 5.10 19.60 1.62
CA LYS A 301 6.29 20.21 2.22
C LYS A 301 5.97 20.80 3.61
N GLU A 302 4.81 21.43 3.77
CA GLU A 302 4.35 21.93 5.07
C GLU A 302 4.24 20.81 6.12
N GLN A 303 3.78 19.61 5.73
CA GLN A 303 3.65 18.49 6.66
C GLN A 303 5.02 17.99 7.16
N ILE A 304 6.05 18.07 6.32
CA ILE A 304 7.41 17.67 6.68
C ILE A 304 8.06 18.72 7.59
N MET A 305 7.86 20.01 7.31
CA MET A 305 8.46 21.11 8.07
C MET A 305 7.93 21.22 9.50
N VAL A 306 6.67 20.84 9.75
CA VAL A 306 6.08 20.84 11.10
C VAL A 306 6.62 19.71 11.99
N ASN A 307 7.34 18.73 11.42
CA ASN A 307 7.83 17.53 12.11
C ASN A 307 9.37 17.48 12.27
N ILE A 308 10.06 18.61 12.07
CA ILE A 308 11.50 18.81 12.37
C ILE A 308 11.60 19.81 13.53
#